data_AF-A0A6G0ZMP4-F1
#
_entry.id   AF-A0A6G0ZMP4-F1
#
_cell.length_a   1.000
_cell.length_b   1.000
_cell.length_c   1.000
_cell.angle_alpha   90.00
_cell.angle_beta   90.00
_cell.angle_gamma   90.00
#
_symmetry.space_group_name_H-M   'P 1'
#
loop_
_entity.id
_entity.type
_entity.pdbx_description
1 polymer ?
#
loop_
_entity_poly.entity_id
_entity_poly.type
_entity_poly.pdbx_seq_one_letter_code
_entity_poly.pdbx_strand_id
1 'polypeptide(L)' 'MTLRKIVNAPPYISNHTLHIDCNLKSIHDEAKLFYKKFHHRLSTHSNHLIKNLSFLTIPGNSPRRLKT' A
#
# COMPACT_ATOMS: atom_id res chain seq x y z
N MET A 1 4.54 -18.11 -0.53
CA MET A 1 3.45 -18.65 -1.39
C MET A 1 2.81 -17.50 -2.14
N THR A 2 2.55 -17.63 -3.44
CA THR A 2 2.03 -16.55 -4.31
C THR A 2 0.61 -16.89 -4.75
N LEU A 3 -0.25 -15.89 -4.93
CA LEU A 3 -1.64 -16.01 -5.38
C LEU A 3 -1.82 -17.06 -6.51
N ARG A 4 -0.96 -17.02 -7.54
CA ARG A 4 -0.92 -17.98 -8.63
C ARG A 4 -0.87 -19.46 -8.20
N LYS A 5 -0.11 -19.80 -7.17
CA LYS A 5 0.01 -21.20 -6.68
C LYS A 5 -1.28 -21.69 -6.02
N ILE A 6 -2.11 -20.78 -5.51
CA ILE A 6 -3.36 -21.11 -4.83
C ILE A 6 -4.45 -21.40 -5.87
N VAL A 7 -4.53 -20.57 -6.93
CA VAL A 7 -5.51 -20.73 -8.02
C VAL A 7 -5.02 -21.61 -9.17
N ASN A 8 -3.85 -22.24 -9.05
CA ASN A 8 -3.21 -23.04 -10.10
C ASN A 8 -3.15 -22.34 -11.47
N ALA A 9 -2.91 -21.02 -11.47
CA ALA A 9 -3.02 -20.22 -12.67
C ALA A 9 -1.83 -20.42 -13.63
N PRO A 10 -2.08 -20.60 -14.94
CA PRO A 10 -1.05 -20.70 -15.97
C PRO A 10 -0.10 -19.49 -16.05
N PRO A 11 1.14 -19.68 -16.59
CA PRO A 11 2.17 -18.65 -16.62
C PRO A 11 1.83 -17.39 -17.44
N TYR A 12 0.94 -17.51 -18.41
CA TYR A 12 0.50 -16.42 -19.29
C TYR A 12 -0.59 -15.52 -18.68
N ILE A 13 -1.19 -15.91 -17.54
CA ILE A 13 -2.19 -15.07 -16.88
C ILE A 13 -1.48 -13.99 -16.06
N SER A 14 -1.83 -12.73 -16.30
CA SER A 14 -1.23 -11.59 -15.58
C SER A 14 -1.68 -11.55 -14.12
N ASN A 15 -0.83 -11.05 -13.22
CA ASN A 15 -1.20 -10.85 -11.81
C ASN A 15 -2.39 -9.89 -11.66
N HIS A 16 -2.49 -8.88 -12.53
CA HIS A 16 -3.61 -7.96 -12.55
C HIS A 16 -4.94 -8.68 -12.79
N THR A 17 -4.98 -9.57 -13.78
CA THR A 17 -6.16 -10.41 -14.05
C THR A 17 -6.51 -11.28 -12.85
N LEU A 18 -5.52 -11.94 -12.23
CA LEU A 18 -5.75 -12.76 -11.03
C LEU A 18 -6.32 -11.97 -9.85
N HIS A 19 -5.85 -10.73 -9.65
CA HIS A 19 -6.37 -9.84 -8.61
C HIS A 19 -7.83 -9.45 -8.85
N ILE A 20 -8.19 -9.11 -10.09
CA ILE A 20 -9.57 -8.75 -10.46
C ILE A 20 -10.50 -9.95 -10.33
N ASP A 21 -10.12 -11.09 -10.91
CA ASP A 21 -10.96 -12.29 -10.92
C ASP A 21 -11.20 -12.84 -9.51
N CYS A 22 -10.21 -12.72 -8.62
CA CYS A 22 -10.34 -13.11 -7.21
C CYS A 22 -10.97 -12.00 -6.34
N ASN A 23 -11.29 -10.83 -6.91
CA ASN A 23 -11.73 -9.64 -6.19
C ASN A 23 -10.81 -9.27 -4.99
N LEU A 24 -9.50 -9.45 -5.17
CA LEU A 24 -8.49 -9.21 -4.14
C LEU A 24 -7.78 -7.88 -4.41
N LYS A 25 -7.82 -7.00 -3.41
CA LYS A 25 -7.08 -5.74 -3.46
C LYS A 25 -5.58 -6.00 -3.55
N SER A 26 -4.88 -5.18 -4.32
CA SER A 26 -3.42 -5.19 -4.33
C SER A 26 -2.90 -4.73 -2.97
N ILE A 27 -1.70 -5.21 -2.61
CA ILE A 27 -0.96 -4.74 -1.43
C ILE A 27 -0.83 -3.21 -1.46
N HIS A 28 -0.67 -2.62 -2.65
CA HIS A 28 -0.58 -1.18 -2.82
C HIS A 28 -1.87 -0.45 -2.42
N ASP A 29 -3.03 -1.01 -2.75
CA ASP A 29 -4.32 -0.39 -2.43
C ASP A 29 -4.63 -0.49 -0.94
N GLU A 30 -4.34 -1.65 -0.33
CA GLU A 30 -4.41 -1.84 1.12
C GLU A 30 -3.46 -0.91 1.86
N ALA A 31 -2.20 -0.79 1.40
CA ALA A 31 -1.23 0.13 1.97
C ALA A 31 -1.75 1.58 1.90
N LYS A 32 -2.28 2.01 0.75
CA LYS A 32 -2.86 3.35 0.60
C LYS A 32 -4.04 3.59 1.54
N LEU A 33 -4.93 2.61 1.69
CA LEU A 33 -6.06 2.68 2.61
C LEU A 33 -5.59 2.78 4.07
N PHE A 34 -4.63 1.95 4.45
CA PHE A 34 -4.05 1.92 5.78
C PHE A 34 -3.40 3.26 6.12
N TYR A 35 -2.57 3.80 5.22
CA TYR A 35 -1.92 5.10 5.41
C TYR A 35 -2.92 6.24 5.56
N LYS A 36 -3.99 6.26 4.76
CA LYS A 36 -5.08 7.25 4.93
C LYS A 36 -5.71 7.16 6.32
N LYS A 37 -6.03 5.95 6.78
CA LYS A 37 -6.61 5.72 8.12
C LYS A 37 -5.65 6.15 9.24
N PHE A 38 -4.38 5.80 9.11
CA PHE A 38 -3.33 6.16 10.06
C PHE A 38 -3.15 7.68 10.16
N HIS A 39 -3.06 8.36 9.01
CA HIS A 39 -2.94 9.82 8.96
C HIS A 39 -4.16 10.51 9.57
N HIS A 40 -5.37 10.01 9.29
CA HIS A 40 -6.58 10.57 9.89
C HIS A 40 -6.54 10.48 11.43
N ARG A 41 -6.14 9.33 11.98
CA ARG A 41 -6.00 9.14 13.44
C ARG A 41 -4.93 10.03 14.07
N LEU A 42 -3.82 10.27 13.38
CA LEU A 42 -2.77 11.18 13.85
C LEU A 42 -3.24 12.64 13.84
N SER A 43 -4.05 13.02 12.86
CA SER A 43 -4.51 14.40 12.70
C SER A 43 -5.43 14.87 13.84
N THR A 44 -6.16 13.94 14.46
CA THR A 44 -7.08 14.15 15.58
C THR A 44 -6.42 13.95 16.95
N HIS A 45 -5.11 13.71 16.99
CA HIS A 45 -4.42 13.39 18.24
C HIS A 45 -4.11 14.64 19.07
N SER A 46 -4.33 14.59 20.39
CA SER A 46 -4.13 15.74 21.29
C SER A 46 -2.67 16.20 21.39
N ASN A 47 -1.72 15.27 21.24
CA ASN A 47 -0.29 15.59 21.23
C ASN A 47 0.17 16.11 19.85
N HIS A 48 0.64 17.36 19.82
CA HIS A 48 1.13 18.06 18.63
C HIS A 48 2.39 17.43 18.01
N LEU A 49 3.28 16.82 18.81
CA LEU A 49 4.49 16.16 18.30
C LEU A 49 4.12 14.96 17.44
N ILE A 50 3.12 14.19 17.88
CA ILE A 50 2.61 13.02 17.17
C ILE A 50 1.92 13.45 15.86
N LYS A 51 1.20 14.57 15.87
CA LYS A 51 0.61 15.14 14.66
C LYS A 51 1.67 15.52 13.62
N ASN A 52 2.83 16.03 14.06
CA ASN A 52 3.93 16.38 13.17
C ASN A 52 4.63 15.17 12.53
N LEU A 53 4.42 13.95 13.06
CA LEU A 53 4.93 12.72 12.47
C LEU A 53 4.08 12.21 11.30
N SER A 54 2.93 12.84 11.00
CA SER A 54 2.08 12.44 9.88
C SER A 54 2.70 12.86 8.54
N PHE A 55 3.40 11.94 7.88
CA PHE A 55 3.84 12.14 6.51
C PHE A 55 2.70 11.81 5.53
N LEU A 56 2.47 12.71 4.56
CA LEU A 56 1.48 12.54 3.49
C LEU A 56 1.90 11.51 2.42
N THR A 57 3.13 11.00 2.50
CA THR A 57 3.74 10.16 1.47
C THR A 57 3.90 8.73 1.96
N ILE A 58 3.44 7.76 1.17
CA ILE A 58 3.69 6.32 1.44
C ILE A 58 5.22 6.10 1.39
N PRO A 59 5.86 5.62 2.47
CA PRO A 59 7.29 5.34 2.46
C PRO A 59 7.57 4.24 1.44
N GLY A 60 8.35 4.58 0.43
CA GLY A 60 8.57 3.76 -0.77
C GLY A 60 8.30 4.49 -2.08
N ASN A 61 7.52 5.58 -2.06
CA ASN A 61 7.33 6.49 -3.21
C ASN A 61 8.17 7.78 -3.11
N SER A 62 9.17 7.83 -2.23
CA SER A 62 10.14 8.93 -2.33
C SER A 62 10.92 8.72 -3.62
N PRO A 63 10.96 9.68 -4.57
CA PRO A 63 11.88 9.58 -5.69
C PRO A 63 13.26 9.36 -5.09
N ARG A 64 13.90 8.23 -5.42
CA ARG A 64 15.27 7.92 -5.02
C ARG A 64 16.16 9.03 -5.58
N ARG A 65 16.30 10.13 -4.85
CA ARG A 65 17.20 11.22 -5.18
C ARG A 65 18.59 10.71 -4.86
N LEU A 66 19.33 10.33 -5.89
CA LEU A 66 20.77 10.20 -5.79
C LEU A 66 21.30 11.52 -5.24
N LYS A 67 21.99 11.48 -4.09
CA LYS A 67 22.72 12.64 -3.62
C LYS A 67 23.92 12.80 -4.55
N THR A 68 23.91 13.86 -5.33
CA THR A 68 25.11 14.40 -6.00
C THR A 68 26.02 15.01 -4.96
#